data_AF-D0N4Z4-F1
#
_entry.id   AF-D0N4Z4-F1
#
_cell.length_a   1.000
_cell.length_b   1.000
_cell.length_c   1.000
_cell.angle_alpha   90.00
_cell.angle_beta   90.00
_cell.angle_gamma   90.00
#
_symmetry.space_group_name_H-M   'P 1'
#
loop_
_entity.id
_entity.type
_entity.pdbx_description
1 polymer ?
#
loop_
_entity_poly.entity_id
_entity_poly.type
_entity_poly.pdbx_seq_one_letter_code
_entity_poly.pdbx_strand_id
1 'polypeptide(L)'
;MRSYLKFVTPHKITQSLIVPSGIPDETANLAELCPVRALLLSSVWWNVEPTHYSMLARQNDTTPAHCADDSYAFDQYFYHGSFGYYSFYEEQIGTYCAKDNTVYIYGHGLGSFDTNGAFLAQDRGSSGYRHSVYYGLVGSIWVTYRALVLRRSLISCKRYGRRCDQGGEYLSRKEAVIFVQENLRLSAHGATIYHRFALVYLLVEGIMTDLFLLIANEGPLAKIQYVSLGYNLSGFLLLIYEIAETSSCMREKYRLFFKRLWFSYETAFLGELLSAALQEQMITALNRSSLLDKSKSTALAVSYYFWSLIGHGVFVLALTGFVLSVRTLWAIVYTWSRHPHHSWAIFTEPCSVDTVLKLRNKMTSLGGYRYDNGKLYYRADALKAFGLLQYEEEDGTAYLVLQKQYWLGTKRNNLFVIGAISGQSVEPCEERICTGDVTFIDRRLGGTVDEYGINSRRPLYIHVRRETDSIHDSN
;
A
#
# COMPACT_ATOMS: atom_id res chain seq x y z
N MET A 1 7.56 -3.07 12.77
CA MET A 1 8.52 -3.25 13.89
C MET A 1 8.87 -4.71 14.10
N ARG A 2 7.91 -5.61 14.40
CA ARG A 2 8.17 -7.07 14.50
C ARG A 2 8.98 -7.61 13.31
N SER A 3 8.51 -7.32 12.10
CA SER A 3 9.13 -7.77 10.87
C SER A 3 10.59 -7.31 10.74
N TYR A 4 10.81 -6.01 10.94
CA TYR A 4 12.13 -5.39 10.93
C TYR A 4 13.09 -6.03 11.95
N LEU A 5 12.65 -6.24 13.20
CA LEU A 5 13.49 -6.83 14.23
C LEU A 5 13.95 -8.25 13.87
N LYS A 6 13.08 -9.07 13.26
CA LYS A 6 13.45 -10.43 12.82
C LYS A 6 14.56 -10.41 11.77
N PHE A 7 14.46 -9.54 10.77
CA PHE A 7 15.42 -9.53 9.65
C PHE A 7 16.67 -8.70 9.89
N VAL A 8 16.64 -7.71 10.79
CA VAL A 8 17.84 -6.92 11.15
C VAL A 8 18.73 -7.66 12.14
N THR A 9 18.19 -8.63 12.87
CA THR A 9 18.97 -9.41 13.83
C THR A 9 20.01 -10.26 13.10
N PRO A 10 21.30 -10.22 13.48
CA PRO A 10 22.31 -11.06 12.87
C PRO A 10 21.97 -12.55 13.00
N HIS A 11 22.15 -13.29 11.90
CA HIS A 11 21.86 -14.72 11.82
C HIS A 11 23.11 -15.53 11.53
N LYS A 12 23.02 -16.86 11.72
CA LYS A 12 24.03 -17.83 11.32
C LYS A 12 23.37 -18.90 10.49
N ILE A 13 24.08 -19.40 9.49
CA ILE A 13 23.67 -20.58 8.73
C ILE A 13 24.01 -21.80 9.57
N THR A 14 23.07 -22.73 9.72
CA THR A 14 23.31 -23.99 10.39
C THR A 14 24.48 -24.73 9.74
N GLN A 15 25.45 -25.20 10.54
CA GLN A 15 26.72 -25.73 10.04
C GLN A 15 26.56 -26.88 9.05
N SER A 16 25.54 -27.73 9.21
CA SER A 16 25.25 -28.84 8.30
C SER A 16 24.78 -28.39 6.92
N LEU A 17 24.33 -27.14 6.78
CA LEU A 17 23.86 -26.58 5.51
C LEU A 17 24.97 -25.84 4.74
N ILE A 18 26.12 -25.57 5.36
CA ILE A 18 27.22 -24.89 4.69
C ILE A 18 27.89 -25.88 3.75
N VAL A 19 27.99 -25.54 2.46
CA VAL A 19 28.64 -26.41 1.47
C VAL A 19 30.14 -26.46 1.75
N PRO A 20 30.73 -27.64 2.00
CA PRO A 20 32.17 -27.77 2.22
C PRO A 20 32.99 -27.26 1.02
N SER A 21 34.12 -26.62 1.31
CA SER A 21 35.04 -26.13 0.28
C SER A 21 35.59 -27.28 -0.55
N GLY A 22 35.48 -27.20 -1.88
CA GLY A 22 36.05 -28.17 -2.82
C GLY A 22 35.08 -29.21 -3.38
N ILE A 23 33.80 -29.20 -2.97
CA ILE A 23 32.77 -30.05 -3.61
C ILE A 23 32.27 -29.37 -4.90
N PRO A 24 32.31 -30.07 -6.06
CA PRO A 24 31.77 -29.54 -7.32
C PRO A 24 30.24 -29.57 -7.33
N ASP A 25 29.62 -28.63 -8.04
CA ASP A 25 28.18 -28.63 -8.23
C ASP A 25 27.82 -29.72 -9.26
N GLU A 26 26.96 -30.67 -8.89
CA GLU A 26 26.51 -31.73 -9.79
C GLU A 26 25.19 -31.33 -10.45
N THR A 27 25.15 -31.45 -11.78
CA THR A 27 23.97 -31.13 -12.62
C THR A 27 23.45 -32.34 -13.40
N ALA A 28 24.19 -33.45 -13.42
CA ALA A 28 23.80 -34.68 -14.10
C ALA A 28 22.66 -35.39 -13.34
N ASN A 29 21.69 -35.96 -14.06
CA ASN A 29 20.60 -36.78 -13.50
C ASN A 29 19.79 -36.08 -12.38
N LEU A 30 19.71 -34.74 -12.40
CA LEU A 30 19.01 -33.95 -11.38
C LEU A 30 17.55 -34.37 -11.19
N ALA A 31 16.85 -34.67 -12.29
CA ALA A 31 15.47 -35.12 -12.26
C ALA A 31 15.29 -36.55 -11.71
N GLU A 32 16.37 -37.34 -11.63
CA GLU A 32 16.36 -38.69 -11.06
C GLU A 32 16.79 -38.67 -9.58
N LEU A 33 17.76 -37.81 -9.23
CA LEU A 33 18.37 -37.76 -7.90
C LEU A 33 17.72 -36.74 -6.96
N CYS A 34 17.10 -35.70 -7.50
CA CYS A 34 16.34 -34.70 -6.75
C CYS A 34 15.02 -34.38 -7.48
N PRO A 35 14.06 -35.33 -7.55
CA PRO A 35 12.82 -35.17 -8.31
C PRO A 35 11.80 -34.23 -7.65
N VAL A 36 12.23 -33.31 -6.77
CA VAL A 36 11.36 -32.35 -6.08
C VAL A 36 10.64 -31.48 -7.11
N ARG A 37 9.31 -31.41 -6.99
CA ARG A 37 8.45 -30.61 -7.89
C ARG A 37 7.79 -29.43 -7.20
N ALA A 38 7.66 -29.49 -5.88
CA ALA A 38 6.97 -28.47 -5.11
C ALA A 38 7.46 -28.39 -3.67
N LEU A 39 7.36 -27.19 -3.12
CA LEU A 39 7.44 -26.93 -1.69
C LEU A 39 6.06 -26.54 -1.17
N LEU A 40 5.60 -27.20 -0.12
CA LEU A 40 4.47 -26.74 0.68
C LEU A 40 5.03 -26.07 1.93
N LEU A 41 4.79 -24.77 2.04
CA LEU A 41 5.43 -23.91 3.02
C LEU A 41 4.41 -22.94 3.60
N SER A 42 4.17 -23.04 4.91
CA SER A 42 3.13 -22.28 5.61
C SER A 42 1.76 -22.36 4.91
N SER A 43 1.34 -23.58 4.54
CA SER A 43 0.11 -23.88 3.79
C SER A 43 0.02 -23.34 2.36
N VAL A 44 1.08 -22.69 1.86
CA VAL A 44 1.15 -22.18 0.48
C VAL A 44 1.98 -23.13 -0.38
N TRP A 45 1.44 -23.46 -1.56
CA TRP A 45 2.13 -24.25 -2.57
C TRP A 45 3.08 -23.37 -3.38
N TRP A 46 4.32 -23.81 -3.57
CA TRP A 46 5.32 -23.16 -4.41
C TRP A 46 5.89 -24.15 -5.42
N ASN A 47 5.83 -23.80 -6.71
CA ASN A 47 6.52 -24.58 -7.74
C ASN A 47 8.01 -24.32 -7.59
N VAL A 48 8.80 -25.39 -7.51
CA VAL A 48 10.25 -25.30 -7.47
C VAL A 48 10.86 -26.20 -8.52
N GLU A 49 12.02 -25.78 -8.99
CA GLU A 49 12.86 -26.57 -9.87
C GLU A 49 14.28 -26.53 -9.33
N PRO A 50 14.80 -27.69 -8.89
CA PRO A 50 16.21 -27.82 -8.58
C PRO A 50 17.04 -27.44 -9.81
N THR A 51 18.17 -26.77 -9.59
CA THR A 51 19.13 -26.45 -10.67
C THR A 51 20.45 -27.21 -10.54
N HIS A 52 20.79 -27.64 -9.33
CA HIS A 52 21.96 -28.42 -8.97
C HIS A 52 21.67 -29.13 -7.64
N TYR A 53 22.45 -30.15 -7.30
CA TYR A 53 22.39 -30.79 -5.98
C TYR A 53 23.79 -31.04 -5.40
N SER A 54 23.83 -31.29 -4.10
CA SER A 54 25.03 -31.71 -3.37
C SER A 54 24.62 -32.79 -2.36
N MET A 55 25.38 -33.88 -2.29
CA MET A 55 25.08 -34.99 -1.39
C MET A 55 25.58 -34.69 0.03
N LEU A 56 24.66 -34.60 0.99
CA LEU A 56 24.95 -34.42 2.40
C LEU A 56 24.29 -35.56 3.20
N ALA A 57 25.02 -36.17 4.14
CA ALA A 57 24.52 -37.31 4.90
C ALA A 57 23.81 -36.85 6.20
N ARG A 58 22.46 -36.81 6.23
CA ARG A 58 21.69 -36.92 7.49
C ARG A 58 20.17 -37.12 7.34
N GLN A 59 19.57 -37.60 8.44
CA GLN A 59 18.16 -37.97 8.63
C GLN A 59 17.59 -37.23 9.87
N ASN A 60 16.32 -36.81 9.84
CA ASN A 60 15.57 -36.09 10.87
C ASN A 60 14.03 -36.20 10.59
N ASP A 61 13.23 -36.23 11.66
CA ASP A 61 11.82 -36.66 11.65
C ASP A 61 10.81 -35.50 11.70
N THR A 62 10.09 -35.24 10.60
CA THR A 62 8.80 -34.52 10.60
C THR A 62 7.87 -35.02 9.50
N THR A 63 7.50 -36.31 9.53
CA THR A 63 6.73 -36.94 8.45
C THR A 63 5.20 -36.79 8.61
N PRO A 64 4.47 -36.35 7.56
CA PRO A 64 3.01 -36.46 7.52
C PRO A 64 2.56 -37.93 7.51
N ALA A 65 1.49 -38.28 8.23
CA ALA A 65 1.05 -39.68 8.41
C ALA A 65 0.78 -40.45 7.09
N HIS A 66 0.48 -39.76 5.98
CA HIS A 66 0.25 -40.39 4.66
C HIS A 66 1.56 -40.78 3.92
N CYS A 67 2.72 -40.26 4.35
CA CYS A 67 4.03 -40.51 3.76
C CYS A 67 5.02 -41.22 4.70
N ALA A 68 4.55 -41.80 5.82
CA ALA A 68 5.38 -42.41 6.87
C ALA A 68 6.49 -43.36 6.36
N ASP A 69 6.20 -44.14 5.32
CA ASP A 69 7.12 -45.17 4.81
C ASP A 69 8.08 -44.69 3.69
N ASP A 70 7.85 -43.50 3.11
CA ASP A 70 8.58 -42.98 1.93
C ASP A 70 8.97 -41.49 2.12
N SER A 71 9.45 -41.17 3.31
CA SER A 71 9.78 -39.82 3.71
C SER A 71 11.24 -39.65 4.09
N TYR A 72 11.84 -38.55 3.66
CA TYR A 72 13.24 -38.23 3.91
C TYR A 72 13.35 -36.86 4.56
N ALA A 73 14.27 -36.74 5.51
CA ALA A 73 14.60 -35.47 6.12
C ALA A 73 15.04 -34.45 5.08
N PHE A 74 14.62 -33.21 5.24
CA PHE A 74 14.93 -32.16 4.30
C PHE A 74 15.25 -30.86 5.05
N ASP A 75 16.51 -30.46 5.01
CA ASP A 75 16.96 -29.18 5.52
C ASP A 75 17.44 -28.34 4.33
N GLN A 76 17.03 -27.06 4.29
CA GLN A 76 17.54 -26.12 3.30
C GLN A 76 17.68 -24.73 3.89
N TYR A 77 18.51 -23.92 3.25
CA TYR A 77 18.38 -22.48 3.36
C TYR A 77 18.33 -21.90 1.96
N PHE A 78 17.72 -20.74 1.84
CA PHE A 78 17.83 -19.95 0.63
C PHE A 78 17.96 -18.47 0.97
N TYR A 79 18.48 -17.76 -0.01
CA TYR A 79 18.40 -16.31 -0.04
C TYR A 79 17.48 -15.87 -1.16
N HIS A 80 16.67 -14.86 -0.88
CA HIS A 80 15.84 -14.20 -1.87
C HIS A 80 16.29 -12.77 -2.10
N GLY A 81 16.68 -12.46 -3.32
CA GLY A 81 17.10 -11.10 -3.70
C GLY A 81 15.97 -10.08 -3.51
N SER A 82 16.32 -8.86 -3.09
CA SER A 82 15.36 -7.76 -2.92
C SER A 82 15.62 -6.61 -3.89
N PHE A 83 14.80 -5.56 -3.86
CA PHE A 83 15.04 -4.30 -4.59
C PHE A 83 16.06 -3.44 -3.82
N GLY A 84 17.32 -3.86 -3.86
CA GLY A 84 18.44 -3.20 -3.19
C GLY A 84 19.66 -4.11 -3.16
N TYR A 85 20.75 -3.67 -2.53
CA TYR A 85 21.92 -4.52 -2.33
C TYR A 85 21.77 -5.38 -1.06
N TYR A 86 20.69 -6.15 -0.98
CA TYR A 86 20.48 -7.13 0.09
C TYR A 86 19.53 -8.25 -0.34
N SER A 87 19.53 -9.32 0.45
CA SER A 87 18.65 -10.47 0.29
C SER A 87 18.07 -10.91 1.63
N PHE A 88 16.85 -11.45 1.57
CA PHE A 88 16.21 -12.12 2.71
C PHE A 88 16.77 -13.53 2.83
N TYR A 89 17.18 -13.90 4.03
CA TYR A 89 17.59 -15.24 4.38
C TYR A 89 16.45 -15.96 5.07
N GLU A 90 16.23 -17.20 4.66
CA GLU A 90 15.33 -18.12 5.32
C GLU A 90 15.98 -19.51 5.39
N GLU A 91 15.96 -20.10 6.58
CA GLU A 91 16.34 -21.49 6.82
C GLU A 91 15.08 -22.28 7.14
N GLN A 92 14.99 -23.48 6.58
CA GLN A 92 13.81 -24.30 6.58
C GLN A 92 14.17 -25.75 6.88
N ILE A 93 13.32 -26.37 7.67
CA ILE A 93 13.43 -27.77 8.04
C ILE A 93 12.11 -28.43 7.70
N GLY A 94 12.17 -29.69 7.29
CA GLY A 94 10.99 -30.41 6.92
C GLY A 94 11.27 -31.80 6.40
N THR A 95 10.38 -32.26 5.53
CA THR A 95 10.38 -33.63 5.06
C THR A 95 9.96 -33.70 3.60
N TYR A 96 10.75 -34.38 2.81
CA TYR A 96 10.46 -34.72 1.43
C TYR A 96 9.64 -36.01 1.38
N CYS A 97 8.50 -35.99 0.70
CA CYS A 97 7.72 -37.20 0.41
C CYS A 97 7.98 -37.67 -1.03
N ALA A 98 8.49 -38.90 -1.18
CA ALA A 98 8.78 -39.47 -2.49
C ALA A 98 7.52 -39.90 -3.26
N LYS A 99 6.38 -40.12 -2.56
CA LYS A 99 5.12 -40.54 -3.20
C LYS A 99 4.50 -39.43 -4.07
N ASP A 100 4.61 -38.18 -3.63
CA ASP A 100 4.02 -37.03 -4.31
C ASP A 100 5.06 -36.02 -4.82
N ASN A 101 6.35 -36.30 -4.61
CA ASN A 101 7.48 -35.44 -4.96
C ASN A 101 7.39 -34.03 -4.33
N THR A 102 6.78 -33.92 -3.16
CA THR A 102 6.57 -32.65 -2.45
C THR A 102 7.39 -32.59 -1.18
N VAL A 103 7.99 -31.43 -0.92
CA VAL A 103 8.67 -31.15 0.34
C VAL A 103 7.73 -30.34 1.23
N TYR A 104 7.51 -30.84 2.45
CA TYR A 104 6.71 -30.21 3.50
C TYR A 104 7.66 -29.54 4.48
N ILE A 105 7.68 -28.20 4.52
CA ILE A 105 8.69 -27.42 5.25
C ILE A 105 8.07 -26.31 6.09
N TYR A 106 8.76 -25.99 7.19
CA TYR A 106 8.45 -24.85 8.03
C TYR A 106 9.72 -24.02 8.27
N GLY A 107 9.52 -22.73 8.56
CA GLY A 107 10.62 -21.79 8.82
C GLY A 107 11.33 -22.07 10.14
N HIS A 108 12.65 -22.25 10.09
CA HIS A 108 13.53 -22.46 11.24
C HIS A 108 14.37 -21.21 11.56
N GLY A 109 14.87 -20.51 10.55
CA GLY A 109 15.74 -19.35 10.70
C GLY A 109 15.39 -18.22 9.75
N LEU A 110 15.64 -16.97 10.17
CA LEU A 110 15.39 -15.77 9.38
C LEU A 110 16.52 -14.77 9.54
N GLY A 111 16.76 -13.98 8.51
CA GLY A 111 17.77 -12.93 8.55
C GLY A 111 17.87 -12.16 7.24
N SER A 112 18.89 -11.34 7.14
CA SER A 112 19.18 -10.60 5.90
C SER A 112 20.68 -10.46 5.70
N PHE A 113 21.12 -10.36 4.45
CA PHE A 113 22.53 -10.23 4.13
C PHE A 113 22.75 -9.29 2.94
N ASP A 114 23.81 -8.49 3.00
CA ASP A 114 24.18 -7.53 1.95
C ASP A 114 24.82 -8.26 0.75
N THR A 115 23.99 -8.97 0.00
CA THR A 115 24.34 -9.64 -1.24
C THR A 115 23.12 -9.75 -2.14
N ASN A 116 23.31 -9.71 -3.45
CA ASN A 116 22.25 -9.88 -4.43
C ASN A 116 22.82 -10.31 -5.80
N GLY A 117 21.94 -10.70 -6.73
CA GLY A 117 22.30 -11.06 -8.10
C GLY A 117 23.29 -12.23 -8.20
N ALA A 118 24.32 -12.09 -9.03
CA ALA A 118 25.28 -13.16 -9.30
C ALA A 118 26.09 -13.59 -8.06
N PHE A 119 26.45 -12.64 -7.18
CA PHE A 119 27.15 -12.95 -5.94
C PHE A 119 26.30 -13.80 -5.00
N LEU A 120 24.98 -13.59 -5.02
CA LEU A 120 24.06 -14.39 -4.24
C LEU A 120 23.92 -15.81 -4.79
N ALA A 121 23.86 -15.95 -6.11
CA ALA A 121 23.80 -17.27 -6.75
C ALA A 121 25.04 -18.14 -6.51
N GLN A 122 26.18 -17.53 -6.14
CA GLN A 122 27.45 -18.21 -5.87
C GLN A 122 27.74 -18.34 -4.37
N ASP A 123 26.85 -17.87 -3.48
CA ASP A 123 27.07 -17.89 -2.04
C ASP A 123 26.88 -19.30 -1.46
N ARG A 124 27.99 -19.91 -1.04
CA ARG A 124 28.04 -21.25 -0.44
C ARG A 124 27.85 -21.27 1.08
N GLY A 125 27.51 -20.13 1.67
CA GLY A 125 27.38 -20.01 3.12
C GLY A 125 28.71 -19.77 3.82
N SER A 126 28.65 -19.41 5.12
CA SER A 126 29.83 -19.23 5.97
C SER A 126 29.46 -19.42 7.44
N SER A 127 30.45 -19.78 8.26
CA SER A 127 30.26 -20.07 9.69
C SER A 127 30.09 -18.82 10.58
N GLY A 128 30.40 -17.65 10.02
CA GLY A 128 30.29 -16.36 10.71
C GLY A 128 28.86 -15.85 10.85
N TYR A 129 28.66 -14.86 11.72
CA TYR A 129 27.40 -14.11 11.76
C TYR A 129 27.25 -13.28 10.48
N ARG A 130 26.03 -13.27 9.95
CA ARG A 130 25.62 -12.50 8.77
C ARG A 130 24.55 -11.51 9.17
N HIS A 131 24.58 -10.34 8.55
CA HIS A 131 23.59 -9.28 8.72
C HIS A 131 23.60 -8.37 7.49
N SER A 132 22.52 -7.60 7.30
CA SER A 132 22.44 -6.57 6.26
C SER A 132 22.43 -5.19 6.89
N VAL A 133 23.47 -4.41 6.60
CA VAL A 133 23.52 -2.98 6.94
C VAL A 133 22.52 -2.22 6.09
N TYR A 134 22.34 -2.61 4.83
CA TYR A 134 21.39 -1.99 3.91
C TYR A 134 19.95 -2.10 4.42
N TYR A 135 19.49 -3.33 4.71
CA TYR A 135 18.17 -3.58 5.27
C TYR A 135 18.01 -2.90 6.63
N GLY A 136 19.05 -2.97 7.48
CA GLY A 136 19.06 -2.28 8.76
C GLY A 136 18.79 -0.79 8.61
N LEU A 137 19.45 -0.12 7.68
CA LEU A 137 19.31 1.32 7.43
C LEU A 137 17.95 1.66 6.79
N VAL A 138 17.60 1.05 5.65
CA VAL A 138 16.33 1.32 4.94
C VAL A 138 15.12 0.98 5.81
N GLY A 139 15.17 -0.17 6.49
CA GLY A 139 14.13 -0.58 7.43
C GLY A 139 14.01 0.37 8.63
N SER A 140 15.12 0.88 9.16
CA SER A 140 15.09 1.88 10.24
C SER A 140 14.42 3.19 9.81
N ILE A 141 14.72 3.65 8.59
CA ILE A 141 14.11 4.85 8.00
C ILE A 141 12.60 4.64 7.87
N TRP A 142 12.18 3.48 7.35
CA TRP A 142 10.77 3.18 7.17
C TRP A 142 10.00 3.05 8.49
N VAL A 143 10.56 2.35 9.47
CA VAL A 143 9.93 2.20 10.80
C VAL A 143 9.83 3.55 11.50
N THR A 144 10.91 4.35 11.46
CA THR A 144 10.93 5.71 12.02
C THR A 144 9.87 6.58 11.33
N TYR A 145 9.80 6.53 10.01
CA TYR A 145 8.79 7.26 9.24
C TYR A 145 7.36 6.90 9.67
N ARG A 146 7.05 5.60 9.75
CA ARG A 146 5.74 5.11 10.21
C ARG A 146 5.43 5.55 11.64
N ALA A 147 6.41 5.52 12.54
CA ALA A 147 6.24 6.01 13.91
C ALA A 147 5.91 7.51 13.95
N LEU A 148 6.56 8.32 13.10
CA LEU A 148 6.29 9.75 12.97
C LEU A 148 4.89 10.01 12.36
N VAL A 149 4.45 9.20 11.38
CA VAL A 149 3.09 9.25 10.84
C VAL A 149 2.04 8.94 11.92
N LEU A 150 2.26 7.90 12.73
CA LEU A 150 1.38 7.56 13.85
C LEU A 150 1.33 8.70 14.88
N ARG A 151 2.50 9.25 15.26
CA ARG A 151 2.59 10.36 16.20
C ARG A 151 1.84 11.60 15.71
N ARG A 152 2.04 12.01 14.45
CA ARG A 152 1.34 13.20 13.90
C ARG A 152 -0.17 12.95 13.81
N SER A 153 -0.59 11.73 13.47
CA SER A 153 -2.01 11.35 13.40
C SER A 153 -2.66 11.43 14.78
N LEU A 154 -2.01 10.86 15.81
CA LEU A 154 -2.46 10.93 17.20
C LEU A 154 -2.65 12.38 17.68
N ILE A 155 -1.68 13.25 17.40
CA ILE A 155 -1.77 14.67 17.76
C ILE A 155 -2.94 15.34 17.03
N SER A 156 -3.13 15.06 15.74
CA SER A 156 -4.24 15.60 14.95
C SER A 156 -5.59 15.17 15.50
N CYS A 157 -5.75 13.87 15.81
CA CYS A 157 -6.95 13.32 16.43
C CYS A 157 -7.25 13.95 17.79
N LYS A 158 -6.23 14.13 18.65
CA LYS A 158 -6.41 14.80 19.94
C LYS A 158 -6.84 16.26 19.80
N ARG A 159 -6.26 16.99 18.84
CA ARG A 159 -6.64 18.39 18.58
C ARG A 159 -8.05 18.50 18.02
N TYR A 160 -8.42 17.60 17.11
CA TYR A 160 -9.77 17.58 16.53
C TYR A 160 -10.81 17.21 17.59
N GLY A 161 -10.56 16.18 18.41
CA GLY A 161 -11.42 15.82 19.54
C GLY A 161 -11.62 16.98 20.52
N ARG A 162 -10.54 17.69 20.89
CA ARG A 162 -10.66 18.89 21.74
C ARG A 162 -11.51 19.98 21.10
N ARG A 163 -11.44 20.15 19.77
CA ARG A 163 -12.28 21.12 19.04
C ARG A 163 -13.74 20.68 19.05
N CYS A 164 -14.03 19.39 18.91
CA CYS A 164 -15.37 18.85 19.07
C CYS A 164 -15.92 19.14 20.47
N ASP A 165 -15.13 18.87 21.53
CA ASP A 165 -15.53 19.15 22.91
C ASP A 165 -15.83 20.65 23.13
N GLN A 166 -15.00 21.53 22.58
CA GLN A 166 -15.18 22.98 22.68
C GLN A 166 -16.39 23.49 21.89
N GLY A 167 -16.68 22.88 20.74
CA GLY A 167 -17.81 23.22 19.89
C GLY A 167 -19.12 22.54 20.29
N GLY A 168 -19.13 21.69 21.32
CA GLY A 168 -20.30 20.89 21.69
C GLY A 168 -20.71 19.86 20.63
N GLU A 169 -19.77 19.45 19.77
CA GLU A 169 -20.00 18.54 18.66
C GLU A 169 -19.68 17.10 19.04
N TYR A 170 -20.51 16.17 18.58
CA TYR A 170 -20.30 14.73 18.77
C TYR A 170 -19.98 14.07 17.44
N LEU A 171 -18.99 13.17 17.44
CA LEU A 171 -18.66 12.32 16.30
C LEU A 171 -19.17 10.91 16.54
N SER A 172 -19.88 10.35 15.56
CA SER A 172 -20.18 8.92 15.59
C SER A 172 -18.91 8.09 15.48
N ARG A 173 -18.97 6.81 15.89
CA ARG A 173 -17.84 5.87 15.74
C ARG A 173 -17.37 5.77 14.28
N LYS A 174 -18.31 5.84 13.32
CA LYS A 174 -18.00 5.82 11.90
C LYS A 174 -17.20 7.05 11.49
N GLU A 175 -17.65 8.24 11.86
CA GLU A 175 -16.98 9.51 11.55
C GLU A 175 -15.58 9.57 12.16
N ALA A 176 -15.43 9.14 13.42
CA ALA A 176 -14.15 9.11 14.10
C ALA A 176 -13.14 8.18 13.39
N VAL A 177 -13.58 7.00 12.94
CA VAL A 177 -12.71 6.07 12.19
C VAL A 177 -12.29 6.67 10.85
N ILE A 178 -13.20 7.32 10.12
CA ILE A 178 -12.87 8.02 8.86
C ILE A 178 -11.82 9.10 9.13
N PHE A 179 -12.02 9.93 10.16
CA PHE A 179 -11.06 10.97 10.52
C PHE A 179 -9.67 10.39 10.84
N VAL A 180 -9.61 9.31 11.61
CA VAL A 180 -8.34 8.61 11.91
C VAL A 180 -7.68 8.10 10.63
N GLN A 181 -8.43 7.49 9.72
CA GLN A 181 -7.89 6.92 8.49
C GLN A 181 -7.40 7.97 7.50
N GLU A 182 -8.09 9.12 7.39
CA GLU A 182 -7.59 10.30 6.67
C GLU A 182 -6.25 10.74 7.28
N ASN A 183 -6.16 10.76 8.62
CA ASN A 183 -4.96 11.24 9.29
C ASN A 183 -3.76 10.27 9.26
N LEU A 184 -4.00 9.00 8.96
CA LEU A 184 -2.99 7.95 8.76
C LEU A 184 -2.42 7.91 7.33
N ARG A 185 -2.69 8.92 6.51
CA ARG A 185 -2.09 9.07 5.18
C ARG A 185 -0.57 8.96 5.22
N LEU A 186 0.03 8.30 4.21
CA LEU A 186 1.48 8.21 4.05
C LEU A 186 2.07 9.51 3.52
N SER A 187 1.60 10.03 2.38
CA SER A 187 2.09 11.29 1.80
C SER A 187 1.62 12.52 2.60
N ALA A 188 2.44 13.58 2.62
CA ALA A 188 2.02 14.87 3.16
C ALA A 188 1.19 15.66 2.13
N HIS A 189 0.44 16.65 2.60
CA HIS A 189 -0.17 17.64 1.71
C HIS A 189 0.93 18.43 0.98
N GLY A 190 0.83 18.54 -0.35
CA GLY A 190 1.86 19.17 -1.17
C GLY A 190 3.07 18.29 -1.47
N ALA A 191 3.03 16.97 -1.18
CA ALA A 191 4.06 16.05 -1.63
C ALA A 191 4.26 16.15 -3.15
N THR A 192 5.52 16.12 -3.59
CA THR A 192 5.86 16.06 -5.03
C THR A 192 5.78 14.63 -5.54
N ILE A 193 5.88 14.44 -6.86
CA ILE A 193 5.89 13.11 -7.47
C ILE A 193 7.09 12.26 -6.98
N TYR A 194 8.28 12.86 -6.83
CA TYR A 194 9.48 12.17 -6.34
C TYR A 194 9.31 11.66 -4.90
N HIS A 195 8.70 12.47 -4.03
CA HIS A 195 8.40 12.02 -2.67
C HIS A 195 7.45 10.82 -2.65
N ARG A 196 6.46 10.77 -3.57
CA ARG A 196 5.55 9.63 -3.69
C ARG A 196 6.26 8.39 -4.20
N PHE A 197 7.16 8.51 -5.17
CA PHE A 197 7.99 7.38 -5.63
C PHE A 197 8.88 6.84 -4.51
N ALA A 198 9.50 7.71 -3.71
CA ALA A 198 10.28 7.27 -2.55
C ALA A 198 9.41 6.52 -1.51
N LEU A 199 8.17 6.95 -1.27
CA LEU A 199 7.23 6.22 -0.41
C LEU A 199 6.80 4.88 -1.01
N VAL A 200 6.59 4.81 -2.33
CA VAL A 200 6.29 3.56 -3.03
C VAL A 200 7.43 2.57 -2.86
N TYR A 201 8.68 3.01 -3.04
CA TYR A 201 9.86 2.18 -2.79
C TYR A 201 9.85 1.60 -1.38
N LEU A 202 9.77 2.44 -0.34
CA LEU A 202 9.74 2.00 1.06
C LEU A 202 8.54 1.07 1.37
N LEU A 203 7.43 1.26 0.67
CA LEU A 203 6.25 0.42 0.84
C LEU A 203 6.40 -0.94 0.16
N VAL A 204 7.04 -1.01 -1.01
CA VAL A 204 7.40 -2.26 -1.68
C VAL A 204 8.35 -3.08 -0.81
N GLU A 205 9.36 -2.45 -0.21
CA GLU A 205 10.24 -3.10 0.78
C GLU A 205 9.44 -3.69 1.96
N GLY A 206 8.44 -2.96 2.45
CA GLY A 206 7.52 -3.42 3.48
C GLY A 206 6.65 -4.61 3.06
N ILE A 207 6.12 -4.59 1.83
CA ILE A 207 5.32 -5.68 1.25
C ILE A 207 6.17 -6.95 1.11
N MET A 208 7.38 -6.84 0.59
CA MET A 208 8.30 -7.97 0.46
C MET A 208 8.65 -8.56 1.84
N THR A 209 8.93 -7.70 2.81
CA THR A 209 9.19 -8.15 4.20
C THR A 209 7.99 -8.92 4.78
N ASP A 210 6.77 -8.43 4.58
CA ASP A 210 5.55 -9.11 5.07
C ASP A 210 5.32 -10.45 4.35
N LEU A 211 5.62 -10.53 3.05
CA LEU A 211 5.57 -11.77 2.28
C LEU A 211 6.57 -12.81 2.82
N PHE A 212 7.82 -12.44 3.09
CA PHE A 212 8.80 -13.37 3.67
C PHE A 212 8.43 -13.85 5.06
N LEU A 213 7.83 -12.99 5.88
CA LEU A 213 7.36 -13.44 7.18
C LEU A 213 6.11 -14.29 7.11
N LEU A 214 5.32 -14.14 6.06
CA LEU A 214 4.21 -15.04 5.84
C LEU A 214 4.70 -16.46 5.63
N ILE A 215 5.74 -16.58 4.82
CA ILE A 215 6.40 -17.83 4.49
C ILE A 215 7.04 -18.46 5.74
N ALA A 216 7.63 -17.64 6.62
CA ALA A 216 8.35 -18.09 7.79
C ALA A 216 7.55 -18.18 9.11
N ASN A 217 6.24 -17.95 9.13
CA ASN A 217 5.42 -18.12 10.33
C ASN A 217 4.20 -18.97 10.04
N GLU A 218 3.83 -19.85 10.98
CA GLU A 218 2.62 -20.67 10.87
C GLU A 218 1.47 -20.18 11.77
N GLY A 219 0.28 -20.72 11.52
CA GLY A 219 -0.89 -20.57 12.39
C GLY A 219 -1.38 -19.11 12.53
N PRO A 220 -1.71 -18.65 13.75
CA PRO A 220 -2.33 -17.33 13.95
C PRO A 220 -1.39 -16.17 13.61
N LEU A 221 -0.07 -16.37 13.68
CA LEU A 221 0.91 -15.34 13.32
C LEU A 221 0.93 -15.07 11.81
N ALA A 222 0.72 -16.11 10.99
CA ALA A 222 0.56 -15.98 9.54
C ALA A 222 -0.67 -15.14 9.18
N LYS A 223 -1.80 -15.35 9.87
CA LYS A 223 -3.03 -14.56 9.67
C LYS A 223 -2.83 -13.07 9.93
N ILE A 224 -2.07 -12.72 10.98
CA ILE A 224 -1.69 -11.33 11.26
C ILE A 224 -0.85 -10.75 10.11
N GLN A 225 0.03 -11.55 9.48
CA GLN A 225 0.81 -11.09 8.33
C GLN A 225 -0.04 -10.85 7.09
N TYR A 226 -1.04 -11.69 6.82
CA TYR A 226 -1.99 -11.40 5.73
C TYR A 226 -2.73 -10.07 5.92
N VAL A 227 -3.09 -9.72 7.17
CA VAL A 227 -3.69 -8.41 7.47
C VAL A 227 -2.71 -7.27 7.21
N SER A 228 -1.44 -7.40 7.65
CA SER A 228 -0.39 -6.41 7.39
C SER A 228 -0.14 -6.21 5.90
N LEU A 229 -0.05 -7.33 5.16
CA LEU A 229 0.15 -7.37 3.72
C LEU A 229 -1.00 -6.70 2.97
N GLY A 230 -2.26 -7.00 3.33
CA GLY A 230 -3.44 -6.35 2.77
C GLY A 230 -3.46 -4.83 3.02
N TYR A 231 -3.08 -4.39 4.23
CA TYR A 231 -2.98 -2.96 4.55
C TYR A 231 -1.88 -2.25 3.75
N ASN A 232 -0.69 -2.87 3.61
CA ASN A 232 0.39 -2.32 2.81
C ASN A 232 0.04 -2.29 1.31
N LEU A 233 -0.65 -3.31 0.80
CA LEU A 233 -1.15 -3.36 -0.58
C LEU A 233 -2.20 -2.26 -0.84
N SER A 234 -3.12 -2.03 0.10
CA SER A 234 -4.09 -0.94 0.05
C SER A 234 -3.40 0.44 0.02
N GLY A 235 -2.38 0.63 0.86
CA GLY A 235 -1.53 1.82 0.83
C GLY A 235 -0.79 2.00 -0.50
N PHE A 236 -0.37 0.91 -1.13
CA PHE A 236 0.32 0.91 -2.41
C PHE A 236 -0.61 1.37 -3.52
N LEU A 237 -1.82 0.80 -3.59
CA LEU A 237 -2.84 1.20 -4.56
C LEU A 237 -3.17 2.68 -4.46
N LEU A 238 -3.31 3.18 -3.23
CA LEU A 238 -3.58 4.59 -2.99
C LEU A 238 -2.43 5.48 -3.47
N LEU A 239 -1.17 5.15 -3.16
CA LEU A 239 -0.02 5.95 -3.60
C LEU A 239 0.15 5.93 -5.13
N ILE A 240 -0.06 4.79 -5.78
CA ILE A 240 -0.06 4.68 -7.24
C ILE A 240 -1.16 5.55 -7.84
N TYR A 241 -2.36 5.54 -7.25
CA TYR A 241 -3.46 6.41 -7.68
C TYR A 241 -3.13 7.89 -7.48
N GLU A 242 -2.52 8.28 -6.35
CA GLU A 242 -2.07 9.65 -6.13
C GLU A 242 -1.02 10.10 -7.17
N ILE A 243 -0.11 9.22 -7.59
CA ILE A 243 0.85 9.50 -8.66
C ILE A 243 0.12 9.74 -9.98
N ALA A 244 -0.84 8.86 -10.33
CA ALA A 244 -1.65 8.99 -11.54
C ALA A 244 -2.54 10.25 -11.54
N GLU A 245 -3.07 10.65 -10.39
CA GLU A 245 -3.84 11.89 -10.21
C GLU A 245 -2.94 13.13 -10.32
N THR A 246 -1.68 13.04 -9.87
CA THR A 246 -0.70 14.14 -9.98
C THR A 246 -0.18 14.33 -11.41
N SER A 247 -0.09 13.25 -12.20
CA SER A 247 0.46 13.29 -13.56
C SER A 247 -0.52 13.80 -14.62
N SER A 248 -1.70 14.28 -14.23
CA SER A 248 -2.77 14.74 -15.14
C SER A 248 -3.18 13.72 -16.20
N CYS A 249 -2.91 12.43 -15.95
CA CYS A 249 -3.14 11.34 -16.91
C CYS A 249 -4.63 11.05 -17.14
N MET A 250 -5.51 11.46 -16.22
CA MET A 250 -6.94 11.16 -16.25
C MET A 250 -7.79 12.44 -16.30
N ARG A 251 -8.79 12.46 -17.19
CA ARG A 251 -9.85 13.49 -17.18
C ARG A 251 -10.63 13.42 -15.86
N GLU A 252 -11.14 14.57 -15.40
CA GLU A 252 -11.80 14.68 -14.09
C GLU A 252 -12.98 13.71 -13.91
N LYS A 253 -13.81 13.53 -14.94
CA LYS A 253 -14.94 12.58 -14.91
C LYS A 253 -14.49 11.16 -14.54
N TYR A 254 -13.44 10.65 -15.21
CA TYR A 254 -12.90 9.31 -14.94
C TYR A 254 -12.15 9.25 -13.61
N ARG A 255 -11.41 10.30 -13.27
CA ARG A 255 -10.74 10.44 -11.98
C ARG A 255 -11.74 10.25 -10.83
N LEU A 256 -12.83 11.03 -10.83
CA LEU A 256 -13.87 10.96 -9.79
C LEU A 256 -14.56 9.60 -9.76
N PHE A 257 -14.91 9.06 -10.93
CA PHE A 257 -15.51 7.73 -11.04
C PHE A 257 -14.66 6.66 -10.37
N PHE A 258 -13.39 6.53 -10.75
CA PHE A 258 -12.47 5.54 -10.15
C PHE A 258 -12.17 5.84 -8.68
N LYS A 259 -12.09 7.13 -8.29
CA LYS A 259 -11.91 7.51 -6.88
C LYS A 259 -13.04 6.97 -6.02
N ARG A 260 -14.29 7.20 -6.43
CA ARG A 260 -15.47 6.74 -5.68
C ARG A 260 -15.65 5.23 -5.71
N LEU A 261 -15.29 4.59 -6.83
CA LEU A 261 -15.45 3.15 -7.01
C LEU A 261 -14.41 2.34 -6.21
N TRP A 262 -13.13 2.71 -6.27
CA TRP A 262 -12.04 1.94 -5.69
C TRP A 262 -11.49 2.51 -4.38
N PHE A 263 -11.69 3.79 -4.13
CA PHE A 263 -11.14 4.51 -2.97
C PHE A 263 -12.26 5.12 -2.14
N SER A 264 -13.12 4.25 -1.60
CA SER A 264 -14.07 4.62 -0.56
C SER A 264 -13.79 3.96 0.79
N TYR A 265 -14.15 4.66 1.87
CA TYR A 265 -13.99 4.17 3.23
C TYR A 265 -14.77 2.88 3.51
N GLU A 266 -15.99 2.80 3.00
CA GLU A 266 -16.86 1.64 3.18
C GLU A 266 -16.36 0.40 2.44
N THR A 267 -15.68 0.57 1.30
CA THR A 267 -15.19 -0.54 0.48
C THR A 267 -13.76 -0.96 0.82
N ALA A 268 -12.90 -0.03 1.27
CA ALA A 268 -11.53 -0.35 1.64
C ALA A 268 -11.45 -1.40 2.75
N PHE A 269 -12.21 -1.21 3.83
CA PHE A 269 -12.18 -2.11 4.98
C PHE A 269 -12.56 -3.55 4.58
N LEU A 270 -13.66 -3.71 3.83
CA LEU A 270 -14.08 -5.03 3.38
C LEU A 270 -13.10 -5.64 2.38
N GLY A 271 -12.58 -4.84 1.44
CA GLY A 271 -11.57 -5.30 0.49
C GLY A 271 -10.30 -5.79 1.17
N GLU A 272 -9.82 -5.08 2.19
CA GLU A 272 -8.67 -5.48 2.99
C GLU A 272 -8.95 -6.75 3.82
N LEU A 273 -10.14 -6.86 4.43
CA LEU A 273 -10.54 -8.02 5.22
C LEU A 273 -10.66 -9.29 4.36
N LEU A 274 -11.34 -9.21 3.22
CA LEU A 274 -11.49 -10.34 2.30
C LEU A 274 -10.17 -10.71 1.63
N SER A 275 -9.33 -9.72 1.32
CA SER A 275 -7.95 -9.98 0.91
C SER A 275 -7.21 -10.77 1.97
N ALA A 276 -7.20 -10.31 3.22
CA ALA A 276 -6.50 -11.02 4.29
C ALA A 276 -7.02 -12.45 4.51
N ALA A 277 -8.30 -12.71 4.26
CA ALA A 277 -8.91 -14.04 4.43
C ALA A 277 -8.65 -15.00 3.27
N LEU A 278 -8.58 -14.51 2.03
CA LEU A 278 -8.53 -15.34 0.81
C LEU A 278 -7.17 -15.34 0.10
N GLN A 279 -6.25 -14.47 0.53
CA GLN A 279 -4.96 -14.30 -0.12
C GLN A 279 -4.10 -15.57 -0.10
N GLU A 280 -4.17 -16.40 0.95
CA GLU A 280 -3.52 -17.71 1.00
C GLU A 280 -3.95 -18.63 -0.14
N GLN A 281 -5.26 -18.75 -0.33
CA GLN A 281 -5.87 -19.59 -1.37
C GLN A 281 -5.53 -19.06 -2.76
N MET A 282 -5.52 -17.73 -2.93
CA MET A 282 -5.16 -17.09 -4.19
C MET A 282 -3.71 -17.33 -4.58
N ILE A 283 -2.77 -17.14 -3.65
CA ILE A 283 -1.34 -17.36 -3.92
C ILE A 283 -1.12 -18.84 -4.29
N THR A 284 -1.72 -19.75 -3.53
CA THR A 284 -1.67 -21.20 -3.82
C THR A 284 -2.24 -21.53 -5.20
N ALA A 285 -3.39 -20.96 -5.56
CA ALA A 285 -4.02 -21.19 -6.86
C ALA A 285 -3.19 -20.63 -8.02
N LEU A 286 -2.57 -19.46 -7.85
CA LEU A 286 -1.68 -18.86 -8.83
C LEU A 286 -0.42 -19.68 -9.03
N ASN A 287 0.22 -20.12 -7.95
CA ASN A 287 1.40 -20.99 -8.00
C ASN A 287 1.06 -22.33 -8.68
N ARG A 288 -0.10 -22.93 -8.39
CA ARG A 288 -0.54 -24.17 -9.06
C ARG A 288 -0.97 -23.98 -10.51
N SER A 289 -1.09 -22.75 -11.00
CA SER A 289 -1.51 -22.51 -12.37
C SER A 289 -0.37 -22.85 -13.34
N SER A 290 -0.73 -23.44 -14.49
CA SER A 290 0.24 -23.74 -15.56
C SER A 290 0.84 -22.50 -16.24
N LEU A 291 0.46 -21.29 -15.80
CA LEU A 291 0.87 -20.03 -16.42
C LEU A 291 2.38 -19.80 -16.26
N LEU A 292 2.91 -20.06 -15.06
CA LEU A 292 4.35 -19.95 -14.79
C LEU A 292 5.13 -21.12 -15.41
N ASP A 293 4.59 -22.34 -15.37
CA ASP A 293 5.23 -23.52 -15.95
C ASP A 293 5.44 -23.38 -17.47
N LYS A 294 4.47 -22.82 -18.19
CA LYS A 294 4.59 -22.54 -19.63
C LYS A 294 5.67 -21.52 -19.97
N SER A 295 6.09 -20.69 -19.01
CA SER A 295 7.08 -19.63 -19.21
C SER A 295 8.53 -20.05 -18.88
N LYS A 296 8.73 -21.31 -18.51
CA LYS A 296 10.01 -21.86 -18.05
C LYS A 296 11.14 -21.75 -19.09
N SER A 297 10.86 -22.04 -20.36
CA SER A 297 11.87 -21.91 -21.43
C SER A 297 12.38 -20.47 -21.57
N THR A 298 11.49 -19.48 -21.37
CA THR A 298 11.85 -18.06 -21.36
C THR A 298 12.66 -17.69 -20.12
N ALA A 299 12.31 -18.23 -18.95
CA ALA A 299 13.07 -18.02 -17.72
C ALA A 299 14.52 -18.49 -17.85
N LEU A 300 14.73 -19.68 -18.44
CA LEU A 300 16.05 -20.22 -18.76
C LEU A 300 16.82 -19.35 -19.78
N ALA A 301 16.13 -18.83 -20.80
CA ALA A 301 16.76 -18.03 -21.85
C ALA A 301 17.19 -16.64 -21.38
N VAL A 302 16.44 -16.01 -20.46
CA VAL A 302 16.71 -14.64 -20.00
C VAL A 302 17.52 -14.64 -18.70
N SER A 303 16.96 -15.24 -17.65
CA SER A 303 17.53 -15.44 -16.31
C SER A 303 16.39 -15.69 -15.34
N TYR A 304 16.51 -16.70 -14.47
CA TYR A 304 15.57 -16.93 -13.37
C TYR A 304 15.45 -15.72 -12.43
N TYR A 305 16.51 -14.92 -12.26
CA TYR A 305 16.48 -13.71 -11.43
C TYR A 305 15.53 -12.65 -12.00
N PHE A 306 15.65 -12.34 -13.30
CA PHE A 306 14.77 -11.38 -13.96
C PHE A 306 13.35 -11.92 -14.14
N TRP A 307 13.22 -13.21 -14.45
CA TRP A 307 11.90 -13.82 -14.62
C TRP A 307 11.13 -13.96 -13.30
N SER A 308 11.85 -14.16 -12.17
CA SER A 308 11.27 -14.09 -10.83
C SER A 308 10.64 -12.72 -10.55
N LEU A 309 11.29 -11.63 -10.96
CA LEU A 309 10.71 -10.28 -10.87
C LEU A 309 9.40 -10.14 -11.65
N ILE A 310 9.32 -10.70 -12.86
CA ILE A 310 8.06 -10.73 -13.63
C ILE A 310 7.01 -11.58 -12.89
N GLY A 311 7.40 -12.73 -12.36
CA GLY A 311 6.53 -13.59 -11.54
C GLY A 311 5.94 -12.84 -10.34
N HIS A 312 6.77 -12.13 -9.57
CA HIS A 312 6.30 -11.25 -8.49
C HIS A 312 5.36 -10.16 -8.99
N GLY A 313 5.63 -9.57 -10.15
CA GLY A 313 4.71 -8.65 -10.82
C GLY A 313 3.33 -9.25 -11.06
N VAL A 314 3.27 -10.49 -11.57
CA VAL A 314 2.01 -11.22 -11.77
C VAL A 314 1.28 -11.44 -10.45
N PHE A 315 1.97 -11.86 -9.37
CA PHE A 315 1.36 -12.00 -8.05
C PHE A 315 0.76 -10.68 -7.54
N VAL A 316 1.55 -9.59 -7.57
CA VAL A 316 1.09 -8.28 -7.10
C VAL A 316 -0.10 -7.78 -7.92
N LEU A 317 -0.08 -7.99 -9.25
CA LEU A 317 -1.19 -7.62 -10.14
C LEU A 317 -2.45 -8.45 -9.85
N ALA A 318 -2.32 -9.76 -9.63
CA ALA A 318 -3.46 -10.62 -9.32
C ALA A 318 -4.09 -10.27 -7.96
N LEU A 319 -3.27 -10.05 -6.93
CA LEU A 319 -3.73 -9.62 -5.61
C LEU A 319 -4.39 -8.23 -5.67
N THR A 320 -3.78 -7.31 -6.39
CA THR A 320 -4.34 -5.97 -6.66
C THR A 320 -5.69 -6.07 -7.37
N GLY A 321 -5.76 -6.86 -8.44
CA GLY A 321 -6.97 -7.06 -9.23
C GLY A 321 -8.11 -7.63 -8.39
N PHE A 322 -7.80 -8.56 -7.49
CA PHE A 322 -8.78 -9.09 -6.55
C PHE A 322 -9.29 -8.03 -5.57
N VAL A 323 -8.41 -7.28 -4.91
CA VAL A 323 -8.80 -6.19 -4.00
C VAL A 323 -9.70 -5.18 -4.71
N LEU A 324 -9.31 -4.76 -5.92
CA LEU A 324 -10.11 -3.82 -6.71
C LEU A 324 -11.46 -4.41 -7.14
N SER A 325 -11.51 -5.71 -7.47
CA SER A 325 -12.76 -6.40 -7.82
C SER A 325 -13.72 -6.46 -6.64
N VAL A 326 -13.24 -6.86 -5.46
CA VAL A 326 -14.03 -6.87 -4.23
C VAL A 326 -14.55 -5.47 -3.91
N ARG A 327 -13.69 -4.45 -3.99
CA ARG A 327 -14.09 -3.06 -3.76
C ARG A 327 -15.14 -2.58 -4.74
N THR A 328 -14.99 -2.93 -6.02
CA THR A 328 -15.94 -2.57 -7.09
C THR A 328 -17.30 -3.20 -6.83
N LEU A 329 -17.36 -4.51 -6.61
CA LEU A 329 -18.60 -5.23 -6.32
C LEU A 329 -19.29 -4.66 -5.08
N TRP A 330 -18.54 -4.45 -4.00
CA TRP A 330 -19.10 -3.91 -2.78
C TRP A 330 -19.55 -2.44 -2.93
N ALA A 331 -18.81 -1.61 -3.68
CA ALA A 331 -19.21 -0.25 -3.96
C ALA A 331 -20.58 -0.21 -4.64
N ILE A 332 -20.78 -1.05 -5.66
CA ILE A 332 -22.03 -1.14 -6.42
C ILE A 332 -23.18 -1.64 -5.52
N VAL A 333 -22.95 -2.70 -4.73
CA VAL A 333 -23.97 -3.24 -3.81
C VAL A 333 -24.31 -2.22 -2.72
N TYR A 334 -23.31 -1.54 -2.18
CA TYR A 334 -23.49 -0.54 -1.12
C TYR A 334 -24.26 0.68 -1.63
N THR A 335 -23.91 1.23 -2.80
CA THR A 335 -24.65 2.37 -3.36
C THR A 335 -26.05 1.97 -3.81
N TRP A 336 -26.24 0.76 -4.35
CA TRP A 336 -27.57 0.28 -4.74
C TRP A 336 -28.49 0.12 -3.53
N SER A 337 -28.00 -0.48 -2.44
CA SER A 337 -28.79 -0.63 -1.21
C SER A 337 -29.08 0.71 -0.52
N ARG A 338 -28.12 1.65 -0.52
CA ARG A 338 -28.28 2.93 0.19
C ARG A 338 -29.00 4.00 -0.63
N HIS A 339 -28.90 3.94 -1.96
CA HIS A 339 -29.41 4.91 -2.92
C HIS A 339 -30.16 4.20 -4.08
N PRO A 340 -31.26 3.47 -3.82
CA PRO A 340 -31.89 2.58 -4.80
C PRO A 340 -32.35 3.27 -6.09
N HIS A 341 -32.75 4.54 -6.03
CA HIS A 341 -33.24 5.30 -7.18
C HIS A 341 -32.14 6.09 -7.93
N HIS A 342 -30.94 6.22 -7.34
CA HIS A 342 -29.89 7.14 -7.85
C HIS A 342 -28.47 6.55 -7.69
N SER A 343 -28.34 5.22 -7.75
CA SER A 343 -27.09 4.52 -7.45
C SER A 343 -25.94 4.92 -8.38
N TRP A 344 -26.22 5.06 -9.69
CA TRP A 344 -25.23 5.49 -10.68
C TRP A 344 -24.80 6.94 -10.53
N ALA A 345 -25.73 7.82 -10.12
CA ALA A 345 -25.44 9.24 -9.93
C ALA A 345 -24.33 9.47 -8.89
N ILE A 346 -24.25 8.62 -7.86
CA ILE A 346 -23.17 8.68 -6.86
C ILE A 346 -21.80 8.53 -7.52
N PHE A 347 -21.66 7.73 -8.58
CA PHE A 347 -20.38 7.52 -9.25
C PHE A 347 -20.09 8.53 -10.37
N THR A 348 -21.12 9.03 -11.04
CA THR A 348 -20.95 9.83 -12.27
C THR A 348 -21.11 11.33 -12.06
N GLU A 349 -21.94 11.76 -11.11
CA GLU A 349 -22.29 13.18 -10.99
C GLU A 349 -21.18 13.99 -10.31
N PRO A 350 -20.86 15.19 -10.83
CA PRO A 350 -19.84 16.04 -10.24
C PRO A 350 -20.28 16.55 -8.86
N CYS A 351 -19.29 16.77 -7.99
CA CYS A 351 -19.48 17.39 -6.69
C CYS A 351 -18.37 18.42 -6.50
N SER A 352 -18.74 19.69 -6.33
CA SER A 352 -17.79 20.79 -6.17
C SER A 352 -16.78 20.55 -5.03
N VAL A 353 -17.21 19.92 -3.94
CA VAL A 353 -16.34 19.51 -2.82
C VAL A 353 -15.26 18.51 -3.25
N ASP A 354 -15.58 17.50 -4.08
CA ASP A 354 -14.57 16.56 -4.57
C ASP A 354 -13.54 17.22 -5.48
N THR A 355 -13.97 18.22 -6.26
CA THR A 355 -13.11 19.04 -7.12
C THR A 355 -12.20 19.97 -6.32
N VAL A 356 -12.65 20.48 -5.17
CA VAL A 356 -11.81 21.29 -4.26
C VAL A 356 -10.84 20.42 -3.47
N LEU A 357 -11.30 19.28 -2.97
CA LEU A 357 -10.48 18.37 -2.18
C LEU A 357 -9.36 17.73 -3.01
N LYS A 358 -9.61 17.24 -4.22
CA LYS A 358 -8.60 16.53 -5.06
C LYS A 358 -7.74 15.56 -4.21
N LEU A 359 -6.41 15.71 -4.27
CA LEU A 359 -5.40 14.97 -3.51
C LEU A 359 -5.36 15.30 -2.01
N ARG A 360 -6.12 16.29 -1.52
CA ARG A 360 -6.20 16.64 -0.09
C ARG A 360 -7.04 15.65 0.70
N ASN A 361 -7.98 14.96 0.04
CA ASN A 361 -8.78 13.89 0.62
C ASN A 361 -8.27 12.53 0.13
N LYS A 362 -7.98 11.63 1.06
CA LYS A 362 -7.43 10.31 0.77
C LYS A 362 -8.48 9.43 0.07
N MET A 363 -9.68 9.37 0.61
CA MET A 363 -10.76 8.50 0.13
C MET A 363 -12.13 9.18 0.25
N THR A 364 -13.08 8.80 -0.60
CA THR A 364 -14.45 9.33 -0.50
C THR A 364 -15.29 8.52 0.49
N SER A 365 -16.41 9.07 0.96
CA SER A 365 -17.41 8.31 1.73
C SER A 365 -18.67 8.14 0.88
N LEU A 366 -18.94 6.91 0.43
CA LEU A 366 -20.10 6.63 -0.42
C LEU A 366 -21.40 6.89 0.33
N GLY A 367 -21.45 6.52 1.62
CA GLY A 367 -22.61 6.80 2.47
C GLY A 367 -22.75 8.28 2.85
N GLY A 368 -21.69 9.07 2.69
CA GLY A 368 -21.67 10.50 2.95
C GLY A 368 -22.38 11.34 1.88
N TYR A 369 -22.59 10.79 0.68
CA TYR A 369 -23.28 11.51 -0.38
C TYR A 369 -24.80 11.56 -0.19
N ARG A 370 -25.40 12.60 -0.76
CA ARG A 370 -26.84 12.78 -0.94
C ARG A 370 -27.07 13.39 -2.32
N TYR A 371 -27.87 12.71 -3.12
CA TYR A 371 -28.31 13.20 -4.42
C TYR A 371 -29.65 13.92 -4.25
N ASP A 372 -29.72 15.16 -4.74
CA ASP A 372 -30.92 16.00 -4.65
C ASP A 372 -31.01 16.94 -5.85
N ASN A 373 -32.18 17.04 -6.48
CA ASN A 373 -32.47 17.91 -7.64
C ASN A 373 -31.39 17.88 -8.74
N GLY A 374 -30.97 16.69 -9.17
CA GLY A 374 -29.97 16.56 -10.24
C GLY A 374 -28.52 16.80 -9.81
N LYS A 375 -28.27 17.10 -8.52
CA LYS A 375 -26.97 17.53 -8.02
C LYS A 375 -26.52 16.64 -6.86
N LEU A 376 -25.21 16.41 -6.76
CA LEU A 376 -24.60 15.54 -5.74
C LEU A 376 -23.94 16.36 -4.63
N TYR A 377 -24.34 16.11 -3.38
CA TYR A 377 -23.84 16.81 -2.19
C TYR A 377 -23.22 15.84 -1.19
N TYR A 378 -22.24 16.31 -0.41
CA TYR A 378 -21.87 15.68 0.85
C TYR A 378 -22.77 16.18 1.98
N ARG A 379 -23.14 15.26 2.86
CA ARG A 379 -23.79 15.58 4.13
C ARG A 379 -22.81 16.23 5.11
N ALA A 380 -23.34 17.00 6.05
CA ALA A 380 -22.55 17.67 7.09
C ALA A 380 -21.72 16.69 7.93
N ASP A 381 -22.29 15.54 8.32
CA ASP A 381 -21.59 14.48 9.06
C ASP A 381 -20.35 13.95 8.32
N ALA A 382 -20.45 13.76 7.00
CA ALA A 382 -19.32 13.34 6.16
C ALA A 382 -18.24 14.43 6.05
N LEU A 383 -18.63 15.69 5.91
CA LEU A 383 -17.68 16.82 5.89
C LEU A 383 -16.94 16.93 7.23
N LYS A 384 -17.65 16.75 8.35
CA LYS A 384 -17.06 16.64 9.69
C LYS A 384 -16.13 15.44 9.79
N ALA A 385 -16.52 14.26 9.29
CA ALA A 385 -15.66 13.07 9.28
C ALA A 385 -14.33 13.29 8.55
N PHE A 386 -14.32 14.09 7.48
CA PHE A 386 -13.09 14.47 6.78
C PHE A 386 -12.25 15.53 7.52
N GLY A 387 -12.76 16.09 8.61
CA GLY A 387 -12.08 17.15 9.36
C GLY A 387 -12.23 18.53 8.73
N LEU A 388 -13.23 18.73 7.87
CA LEU A 388 -13.48 20.01 7.23
C LEU A 388 -14.21 20.94 8.19
N LEU A 389 -13.84 22.21 8.12
CA LEU A 389 -14.35 23.29 8.96
C LEU A 389 -14.79 24.45 8.08
N GLN A 390 -15.58 25.34 8.65
CA GLN A 390 -15.97 26.60 8.04
C GLN A 390 -15.25 27.76 8.73
N TYR A 391 -14.85 28.74 7.94
CA TYR A 391 -14.37 30.04 8.40
C TYR A 391 -15.24 31.10 7.76
N GLU A 392 -15.64 32.12 8.50
CA GLU A 392 -16.43 33.24 7.99
C GLU A 392 -15.66 34.54 8.21
N GLU A 393 -15.49 35.33 7.15
CA GLU A 393 -14.89 36.65 7.23
C GLU A 393 -15.89 37.70 7.71
N GLU A 394 -15.39 38.85 8.13
CA GLU A 394 -16.22 39.96 8.65
C GLU A 394 -17.25 40.47 7.61
N ASP A 395 -17.00 40.23 6.33
CA ASP A 395 -17.89 40.58 5.22
C ASP A 395 -19.02 39.54 4.98
N GLY A 396 -19.08 38.48 5.79
CA GLY A 396 -20.03 37.37 5.66
C GLY A 396 -19.63 36.31 4.63
N THR A 397 -18.44 36.41 4.03
CA THR A 397 -17.95 35.40 3.08
C THR A 397 -17.52 34.15 3.83
N ALA A 398 -18.16 33.02 3.52
CA ALA A 398 -17.83 31.72 4.10
C ALA A 398 -16.78 30.98 3.26
N TYR A 399 -15.84 30.33 3.94
CA TYR A 399 -14.73 29.59 3.37
C TYR A 399 -14.64 28.18 3.94
N LEU A 400 -14.24 27.24 3.07
CA LEU A 400 -13.95 25.87 3.44
C LEU A 400 -12.50 25.77 3.94
N VAL A 401 -12.33 25.23 5.14
CA VAL A 401 -11.05 25.09 5.82
C VAL A 401 -10.69 23.63 6.03
N LEU A 402 -9.44 23.30 5.76
CA LEU A 402 -8.86 21.97 5.99
C LEU A 402 -7.60 22.09 6.87
N GLN A 403 -7.43 21.12 7.76
CA GLN A 403 -6.18 20.96 8.48
C GLN A 403 -5.12 20.24 7.63
N LYS A 404 -4.11 20.96 7.14
CA LYS A 404 -3.00 20.37 6.40
C LYS A 404 -2.13 19.48 7.29
N GLN A 405 -1.73 18.36 6.70
CA GLN A 405 -0.74 17.46 7.26
C GLN A 405 0.61 17.65 6.57
N TYR A 406 1.65 17.92 7.37
CA TYR A 406 3.04 17.98 6.91
C TYR A 406 3.78 16.68 7.20
N TRP A 407 4.93 16.48 6.53
CA TRP A 407 5.75 15.27 6.63
C TRP A 407 6.03 14.83 8.07
N LEU A 408 6.59 15.70 8.90
CA LEU A 408 7.14 15.31 10.21
C LEU A 408 6.53 16.07 11.40
N GLY A 409 5.53 16.94 11.18
CA GLY A 409 5.03 17.80 12.25
C GLY A 409 3.61 18.32 12.08
N THR A 410 2.98 18.64 13.21
CA THR A 410 1.71 19.35 13.30
C THR A 410 1.98 20.78 13.76
N LYS A 411 2.26 21.70 12.82
CA LYS A 411 2.34 23.14 13.12
C LYS A 411 1.02 23.59 13.78
N ARG A 412 1.06 24.57 14.69
CA ARG A 412 -0.17 25.11 15.30
C ARG A 412 -1.03 25.84 14.26
N ASN A 413 -0.39 26.52 13.30
CA ASN A 413 -1.08 27.22 12.21
C ASN A 413 -1.11 26.32 10.97
N ASN A 414 -1.89 25.24 11.04
CA ASN A 414 -2.03 24.27 9.95
C ASN A 414 -3.44 24.21 9.37
N LEU A 415 -4.31 25.17 9.73
CA LEU A 415 -5.60 25.36 9.09
C LEU A 415 -5.42 26.23 7.85
N PHE A 416 -5.92 25.74 6.72
CA PHE A 416 -5.82 26.43 5.43
C PHE A 416 -7.20 26.54 4.79
N VAL A 417 -7.48 27.73 4.27
CA VAL A 417 -8.62 27.98 3.40
C VAL A 417 -8.32 27.34 2.04
N ILE A 418 -9.24 26.51 1.55
CA ILE A 418 -9.08 25.74 0.31
C ILE A 418 -10.18 26.00 -0.73
N GLY A 419 -11.27 26.65 -0.34
CA GLY A 419 -12.33 27.06 -1.25
C GLY A 419 -13.29 28.06 -0.64
N ALA A 420 -13.97 28.86 -1.46
CA ALA A 420 -15.04 29.76 -1.06
C ALA A 420 -16.40 29.03 -1.14
N ILE A 421 -17.25 29.22 -0.14
CA ILE A 421 -18.58 28.60 -0.08
C ILE A 421 -19.60 29.59 -0.64
N SER A 422 -20.24 29.22 -1.76
CA SER A 422 -21.31 30.00 -2.38
C SER A 422 -22.62 29.22 -2.28
N GLY A 423 -23.45 29.56 -1.30
CA GLY A 423 -24.68 28.82 -1.00
C GLY A 423 -24.40 27.38 -0.55
N GLN A 424 -24.63 26.42 -1.44
CA GLN A 424 -24.34 24.98 -1.21
C GLN A 424 -23.15 24.49 -2.03
N SER A 425 -22.54 25.31 -2.90
CA SER A 425 -21.37 24.92 -3.70
C SER A 425 -20.07 25.45 -3.11
N VAL A 426 -18.95 24.84 -3.49
CA VAL A 426 -17.62 25.27 -3.07
C VAL A 426 -16.75 25.52 -4.30
N GLU A 427 -16.26 26.74 -4.43
CA GLU A 427 -15.37 27.14 -5.51
C GLU A 427 -13.90 27.09 -5.05
N PRO A 428 -12.97 26.55 -5.84
CA PRO A 428 -11.55 26.60 -5.52
C PRO A 428 -11.07 28.04 -5.40
N CYS A 429 -10.29 28.34 -4.36
CA CYS A 429 -9.66 29.65 -4.17
C CYS A 429 -8.15 29.53 -3.99
N GLU A 430 -7.45 30.68 -3.96
CA GLU A 430 -6.05 30.69 -3.57
C GLU A 430 -5.90 30.18 -2.14
N GLU A 431 -4.94 29.28 -1.95
CA GLU A 431 -4.76 28.60 -0.68
C GLU A 431 -4.00 29.50 0.30
N ARG A 432 -4.66 29.87 1.40
CA ARG A 432 -4.10 30.76 2.43
C ARG A 432 -4.27 30.20 3.84
N ILE A 433 -3.44 30.67 4.76
CA ILE A 433 -3.54 30.30 6.17
C ILE A 433 -4.84 30.87 6.72
N CYS A 434 -5.59 30.07 7.46
CA CYS A 434 -6.77 30.54 8.20
C CYS A 434 -6.31 31.25 9.49
N THR A 435 -6.69 32.52 9.64
CA THR A 435 -6.29 33.37 10.76
C THR A 435 -7.42 33.65 11.77
N GLY A 436 -8.67 33.37 11.41
CA GLY A 436 -9.81 33.59 12.30
C GLY A 436 -10.38 32.30 12.89
N ASP A 437 -11.47 32.46 13.63
CA ASP A 437 -12.15 31.36 14.32
C ASP A 437 -12.90 30.47 13.35
N VAL A 438 -12.83 29.16 13.59
CA VAL A 438 -13.41 28.15 12.72
C VAL A 438 -14.57 27.43 13.42
N THR A 439 -15.62 27.18 12.67
CA THR A 439 -16.81 26.45 13.12
C THR A 439 -16.96 25.14 12.33
N PHE A 440 -17.83 24.26 12.81
CA PHE A 440 -18.16 23.04 12.09
C PHE A 440 -19.21 23.33 11.01
N ILE A 441 -19.13 22.58 9.91
CA ILE A 441 -20.10 22.69 8.82
C ILE A 441 -21.35 21.90 9.22
N ASP A 442 -22.48 22.58 9.32
CA ASP A 442 -23.79 22.03 9.70
C ASP A 442 -24.71 21.75 8.50
N ARG A 443 -24.36 22.29 7.34
CA ARG A 443 -25.10 22.14 6.08
C ARG A 443 -24.43 21.18 5.10
N ARG A 444 -25.21 20.74 4.11
CA ARG A 444 -24.70 19.98 2.97
C ARG A 444 -23.95 20.91 2.00
N LEU A 445 -22.84 20.42 1.44
CA LEU A 445 -22.06 21.13 0.42
C LEU A 445 -21.79 20.23 -0.78
N GLY A 446 -21.79 20.78 -1.99
CA GLY A 446 -21.61 20.07 -3.25
C GLY A 446 -22.31 20.74 -4.44
N GLY A 447 -22.92 19.94 -5.30
CA GLY A 447 -23.51 20.38 -6.56
C GLY A 447 -22.48 20.86 -7.58
N THR A 448 -22.96 21.38 -8.69
CA THR A 448 -22.16 22.08 -9.71
C THR A 448 -22.01 23.54 -9.30
N VAL A 449 -20.84 24.12 -9.57
CA VAL A 449 -20.69 25.58 -9.57
C VAL A 449 -21.60 26.09 -10.70
N ASP A 450 -22.60 26.90 -10.36
CA ASP A 450 -23.56 27.38 -11.37
C ASP A 450 -22.84 28.30 -12.36
N GLU A 451 -22.90 27.98 -13.66
CA GLU A 451 -22.41 28.85 -14.75
C GLU A 451 -23.15 30.21 -14.80
N TYR A 452 -24.24 30.37 -14.04
CA TYR A 452 -25.03 31.60 -13.96
C TYR A 452 -24.35 32.77 -13.23
N GLY A 453 -23.19 32.56 -12.58
CA GLY A 453 -22.40 33.63 -11.96
C GLY A 453 -21.33 34.27 -12.85
N ILE A 454 -21.01 33.67 -14.01
CA ILE A 454 -19.87 34.06 -14.86
C ILE A 454 -20.07 35.43 -15.54
N ASN A 455 -21.28 35.98 -15.52
CA ASN A 455 -21.58 37.30 -16.11
C ASN A 455 -21.44 38.51 -15.16
N SER A 456 -21.03 38.35 -13.89
CA SER A 456 -20.89 39.52 -12.99
C SER A 456 -19.46 39.92 -12.61
N ARG A 457 -18.47 39.02 -12.55
CA ARG A 457 -17.08 39.44 -12.26
C ARG A 457 -16.06 38.53 -12.94
N ARG A 458 -15.56 38.98 -14.11
CA ARG A 458 -14.30 38.46 -14.66
C ARG A 458 -13.18 38.74 -13.64
N PRO A 459 -12.37 37.75 -13.24
CA PRO A 459 -11.07 38.03 -12.66
C PRO A 459 -10.21 38.63 -13.78
N LEU A 460 -9.84 39.91 -13.63
CA LEU A 460 -8.85 40.54 -14.48
C LEU A 460 -7.51 39.84 -14.21
N TYR A 461 -7.11 38.93 -15.08
CA TYR A 461 -5.71 38.54 -15.20
C TYR A 461 -4.93 39.78 -15.64
N ILE A 462 -4.40 40.54 -14.68
CA ILE A 462 -3.44 41.60 -14.96
C ILE A 462 -2.14 40.91 -15.33
N HIS A 463 -1.89 40.79 -16.63
CA HIS A 463 -0.57 40.48 -17.17
C HIS A 463 0.28 41.76 -17.02
N VAL A 464 1.08 41.85 -15.95
CA VAL A 464 2.11 42.88 -15.85
C VAL A 464 3.20 42.51 -16.85
N ARG A 465 3.13 43.09 -18.05
CA ARG A 465 4.23 43.10 -19.01
C ARG A 465 5.34 43.97 -18.43
N ARG A 466 6.45 43.36 -18.02
CA ARG A 466 7.69 44.08 -17.73
C ARG A 466 8.20 44.65 -19.06
N GLU A 467 8.04 45.95 -19.25
CA GLU A 467 8.72 46.69 -20.30
C GLU A 467 10.16 46.90 -19.82
N THR A 468 11.10 46.27 -20.52
CA THR A 468 12.53 46.51 -20.34
C THR A 468 12.89 47.75 -21.12
N ASP A 469 13.00 48.88 -20.43
CA ASP A 469 13.65 50.08 -20.98
C ASP A 469 15.16 49.83 -21.07
N SER A 470 15.64 49.62 -22.28
CA SER A 470 17.04 49.76 -22.63
C SER A 470 17.37 51.24 -22.76
N ILE A 471 17.99 51.81 -21.73
CA ILE A 471 18.62 53.12 -21.81
C ILE A 471 19.88 52.97 -22.66
N HIS A 472 19.81 53.48 -23.89
CA HIS A 472 20.97 53.97 -24.61
C HIS A 472 21.40 55.28 -23.97
N ASP A 473 22.64 55.36 -23.50
CA ASP A 473 23.35 56.63 -23.46
C ASP A 473 24.77 56.45 -23.95
N SER A 474 25.05 57.25 -24.97
CA SER A 474 26.32 57.51 -25.62
C SER A 474 27.09 58.60 -24.87
N ASN A 475 28.26 58.26 -24.34
CA ASN A 475 29.54 58.99 -24.46
C ASN A 475 30.62 58.34 -23.61
#